data_AF-A0AAX3PQ65-F1
#
_entry.id   AF-A0AAX3PQ65-F1
#
_cell.length_a   1.000
_cell.length_b   1.000
_cell.length_c   1.000
_cell.angle_alpha   90.00
_cell.angle_beta   90.00
_cell.angle_gamma   90.00
#
_symmetry.space_group_name_H-M   'P 1'
#
loop_
_entity.id
_entity.type
_entity.pdbx_description
1 polymer ?
#
loop_
_entity_poly.entity_id
_entity_poly.type
_entity_poly.pdbx_seq_one_letter_code
_entity_poly.pdbx_strand_id
1 'polypeptide(L)'
;MINKSKFLAPSHLDKFACYKHAGYFQDLIDIEWRGQIQSSTQNKRFKIKYYGEIFEEYQLICGTDFTPELIYAVDVESNEEILLFDGTQHGYDPMFCDEFTHEQITERPADYFIVKLANYSYK
;
A
#
# COMPACT_ATOMS: atom_id res chain seq x y z
N MET A 1 -14.48 11.89 -14.93
CA MET A 1 -13.92 10.74 -14.18
C MET A 1 -14.70 10.60 -12.89
N ILE A 2 -15.13 9.40 -12.53
CA ILE A 2 -15.87 9.19 -11.27
C ILE A 2 -14.82 8.90 -10.19
N ASN A 3 -14.47 9.93 -9.41
CA ASN A 3 -13.82 9.72 -8.12
C ASN A 3 -14.90 9.21 -7.16
N LYS A 4 -14.81 7.95 -6.74
CA LYS A 4 -15.76 7.35 -5.78
C LYS A 4 -15.27 7.48 -4.32
N SER A 5 -14.06 8.00 -4.11
CA SER A 5 -13.52 8.33 -2.79
C SER A 5 -13.90 9.76 -2.39
N LYS A 6 -13.95 10.05 -1.08
CA LYS A 6 -14.13 11.43 -0.59
C LYS A 6 -12.94 12.32 -0.91
N PHE A 7 -11.76 11.73 -1.08
CA PHE A 7 -10.51 12.45 -1.33
C PHE A 7 -9.89 12.03 -2.66
N LEU A 8 -8.94 12.84 -3.15
CA LEU A 8 -8.09 12.46 -4.27
C LEU A 8 -7.15 11.32 -3.86
N ALA A 9 -6.70 10.54 -4.83
CA ALA A 9 -5.67 9.54 -4.58
C ALA A 9 -4.37 10.22 -4.12
N PRO A 10 -3.58 9.55 -3.25
CA PRO A 10 -2.19 9.94 -3.03
C PRO A 10 -1.47 10.09 -4.37
N SER A 11 -0.64 11.12 -4.49
CA SER A 11 -0.02 11.51 -5.75
C SER A 11 0.81 10.38 -6.38
N HIS A 12 1.46 9.54 -5.56
CA HIS A 12 2.23 8.38 -6.03
C HIS A 12 1.36 7.23 -6.56
N LEU A 13 0.08 7.19 -6.20
CA LEU A 13 -0.89 6.17 -6.60
C LEU A 13 -1.85 6.63 -7.70
N ASP A 14 -1.94 7.92 -8.01
CA ASP A 14 -2.96 8.49 -8.89
C ASP A 14 -3.04 7.78 -10.26
N LYS A 15 -1.89 7.50 -10.88
CA LYS A 15 -1.82 6.83 -12.19
C LYS A 15 -2.27 5.36 -12.17
N PHE A 16 -2.27 4.73 -10.99
CA PHE A 16 -2.66 3.33 -10.80
C PHE A 16 -4.08 3.20 -10.24
N ALA A 17 -4.64 4.28 -9.70
CA ALA A 17 -5.95 4.28 -9.06
C ALA A 17 -7.06 3.95 -10.08
N CYS A 18 -7.97 3.07 -9.68
CA CYS A 18 -9.16 2.72 -10.44
C CYS A 18 -10.38 2.55 -9.50
N TYR A 19 -11.58 2.75 -10.04
CA TYR A 19 -12.82 2.83 -9.26
C TYR A 19 -13.93 1.92 -9.85
N LYS A 20 -13.56 0.66 -10.15
CA LYS A 20 -14.40 -0.27 -10.91
C LYS A 20 -15.47 -0.98 -10.05
N HIS A 21 -15.28 -1.15 -8.75
CA HIS A 21 -16.24 -1.82 -7.86
C HIS A 21 -16.97 -0.82 -6.95
N ALA A 22 -18.19 -0.42 -7.30
CA ALA A 22 -18.92 0.63 -6.58
C ALA A 22 -19.20 0.29 -5.09
N GLY A 23 -19.50 -0.97 -4.78
CA GLY A 23 -19.75 -1.42 -3.40
C GLY A 23 -18.54 -1.25 -2.47
N TYR A 24 -17.31 -1.18 -3.01
CA TYR A 24 -16.10 -0.97 -2.22
C TYR A 24 -16.05 0.42 -1.53
N PHE A 25 -16.81 1.36 -2.08
CA PHE A 25 -16.82 2.76 -1.65
C PHE A 25 -18.08 3.12 -0.84
N GLN A 26 -18.79 2.12 -0.31
CA GLN A 26 -19.85 2.33 0.66
C GLN A 26 -19.24 2.56 2.06
N ASP A 27 -19.97 3.27 2.90
CA ASP A 27 -19.62 3.54 4.31
C ASP A 27 -18.24 4.18 4.52
N LEU A 28 -17.86 5.11 3.64
CA LEU A 28 -16.62 5.86 3.78
C LEU A 28 -16.66 6.76 5.01
N ILE A 29 -15.61 6.75 5.82
CA ILE A 29 -15.42 7.73 6.89
C ILE A 29 -14.90 9.06 6.33
N ASP A 30 -15.04 10.15 7.08
CA ASP A 30 -14.70 11.51 6.62
C ASP A 30 -13.20 11.77 6.50
N ILE A 31 -12.33 10.83 6.91
CA ILE A 31 -10.88 11.04 7.01
C ILE A 31 -10.06 9.99 6.24
N GLU A 32 -10.68 9.24 5.32
CA GLU A 32 -9.97 8.22 4.54
C GLU A 32 -10.03 8.51 3.03
N TRP A 33 -8.90 8.36 2.35
CA TRP A 33 -8.93 7.97 0.94
C TRP A 33 -9.03 6.45 0.86
N ARG A 34 -10.01 5.95 0.09
CA ARG A 34 -10.12 4.54 -0.26
C ARG A 34 -10.03 4.39 -1.78
N GLY A 35 -9.24 3.44 -2.27
CA GLY A 35 -9.00 3.24 -3.69
C GLY A 35 -8.77 1.78 -4.05
N GLN A 36 -8.97 1.44 -5.33
CA GLN A 36 -8.49 0.19 -5.91
C GLN A 36 -7.34 0.52 -6.86
N ILE A 37 -6.40 -0.40 -7.07
CA ILE A 37 -5.27 -0.20 -7.99
C ILE A 37 -5.32 -1.18 -9.16
N GLN A 38 -4.76 -0.76 -10.29
CA GLN A 38 -4.46 -1.61 -11.45
C GLN A 38 -3.06 -1.25 -11.98
N SER A 39 -2.34 -2.24 -12.52
CA SER A 39 -1.02 -2.02 -13.13
C SER A 39 -1.14 -1.28 -14.47
N SER A 40 -0.01 -0.85 -15.02
CA SER A 40 0.08 -0.25 -16.36
C SER A 40 -0.39 -1.21 -17.47
N THR A 41 -0.33 -2.52 -17.23
CA THR A 41 -0.89 -3.57 -18.11
C THR A 41 -2.39 -3.83 -17.86
N GLN A 42 -3.02 -3.08 -16.95
CA GLN A 42 -4.40 -3.24 -16.47
C GLN A 42 -4.65 -4.53 -15.67
N ASN A 43 -3.60 -5.25 -15.26
CA ASN A 43 -3.74 -6.37 -14.33
C ASN A 43 -4.13 -5.87 -12.94
N LYS A 44 -4.79 -6.73 -12.16
CA LYS A 44 -5.29 -6.45 -10.82
C LYS A 44 -4.88 -7.50 -9.79
N ARG A 45 -4.01 -8.43 -10.19
CA ARG A 45 -3.48 -9.48 -9.32
C ARG A 45 -2.05 -9.11 -9.00
N PHE A 46 -1.77 -9.03 -7.70
CA PHE A 46 -0.47 -8.61 -7.19
C PHE A 46 0.04 -9.59 -6.15
N LYS A 47 1.37 -9.74 -6.08
CA LYS A 47 2.06 -10.20 -4.87
C LYS A 47 2.38 -9.00 -4.00
N ILE A 48 2.54 -9.20 -2.69
CA ILE A 48 3.05 -8.14 -1.82
C ILE A 48 4.53 -8.38 -1.62
N LYS A 49 5.32 -7.33 -1.85
CA LYS A 49 6.73 -7.27 -1.50
C LYS A 49 6.85 -6.23 -0.39
N TYR A 50 7.52 -6.56 0.70
CA TYR A 50 7.57 -5.69 1.86
C TYR A 50 8.89 -5.79 2.63
N TYR A 51 9.24 -4.71 3.30
CA TYR A 51 10.20 -4.68 4.40
C TYR A 51 9.42 -4.39 5.68
N GLY A 52 9.74 -5.11 6.75
CA GLY A 52 9.11 -4.97 8.05
C GLY A 52 8.97 -6.32 8.76
N GLU A 53 8.31 -6.30 9.91
CA GLU A 53 7.96 -7.49 10.68
C GLU A 53 6.46 -7.76 10.58
N ILE A 54 6.08 -9.05 10.62
CA ILE A 54 4.67 -9.43 10.68
C ILE A 54 4.25 -9.49 12.15
N PHE A 55 3.33 -8.62 12.53
CA PHE A 55 2.67 -8.71 13.82
C PHE A 55 1.55 -9.75 13.74
N GLU A 56 1.88 -11.00 14.06
CA GLU A 56 1.05 -12.19 13.79
C GLU A 56 -0.36 -12.11 14.38
N GLU A 57 -0.54 -11.49 15.55
CA GLU A 57 -1.85 -11.38 16.22
C GLU A 57 -2.87 -10.64 15.35
N TYR A 58 -2.44 -9.60 14.63
CA TYR A 58 -3.32 -8.76 13.81
C TYR A 58 -3.05 -8.91 12.31
N GLN A 59 -2.07 -9.73 11.92
CA GLN A 59 -1.64 -9.93 10.53
C GLN A 59 -1.28 -8.61 9.84
N LEU A 60 -0.56 -7.74 10.56
CA LEU A 60 -0.11 -6.44 10.08
C LEU A 60 1.38 -6.48 9.74
N ILE A 61 1.79 -5.69 8.76
CA ILE A 61 3.19 -5.37 8.51
C ILE A 61 3.53 -4.14 9.35
N CYS A 62 4.57 -4.23 10.16
CA CYS A 62 5.09 -3.14 10.98
C CYS A 62 6.53 -2.83 10.60
N GLY A 63 6.97 -1.59 10.83
CA GLY A 63 8.38 -1.23 10.81
C GLY A 63 9.20 -2.06 11.80
N THR A 64 10.51 -2.05 11.61
CA THR A 64 11.48 -2.65 12.52
C THR A 64 12.05 -1.58 13.44
N ASP A 65 12.84 -1.99 14.44
CA ASP A 65 13.64 -1.07 15.25
C ASP A 65 14.65 -0.25 14.40
N PHE A 66 14.96 -0.71 13.18
CA PHE A 66 15.92 -0.04 12.29
C PHE A 66 15.25 0.96 11.36
N THR A 67 14.14 0.60 10.70
CA THR A 67 13.39 1.51 9.81
C THR A 67 11.90 1.19 9.79
N PRO A 68 11.06 2.19 9.45
CA PRO A 68 9.67 1.97 9.09
C PRO A 68 9.48 0.99 7.92
N GLU A 69 8.27 0.45 7.84
CA GLU A 69 7.85 -0.48 6.82
C GLU A 69 7.92 0.09 5.40
N LEU A 70 8.10 -0.80 4.43
CA LEU A 70 8.06 -0.51 3.00
C LEU A 70 7.18 -1.55 2.32
N ILE A 71 6.23 -1.12 1.48
CA ILE A 71 5.23 -2.03 0.92
C ILE A 71 5.01 -1.72 -0.56
N TYR A 72 5.19 -2.74 -1.40
CA TYR A 72 4.91 -2.72 -2.83
C TYR A 72 3.84 -3.75 -3.20
N ALA A 73 2.99 -3.39 -4.15
CA ALA A 73 2.23 -4.34 -4.95
C ALA A 73 3.03 -4.69 -6.20
N VAL A 74 3.25 -5.99 -6.46
CA VAL A 74 4.02 -6.48 -7.60
C VAL A 74 3.10 -7.22 -8.55
N ASP A 75 2.90 -6.67 -9.74
CA ASP A 75 2.04 -7.28 -10.78
C ASP A 75 2.55 -8.69 -11.11
N VAL A 76 1.67 -9.70 -10.98
CA VAL A 76 2.06 -11.11 -11.18
C VAL A 76 2.38 -11.48 -12.62
N GLU A 77 2.00 -10.64 -13.59
CA GLU A 77 2.23 -10.86 -15.01
C GLU A 77 3.42 -10.05 -15.52
N SER A 78 3.49 -8.75 -15.17
CA SER A 78 4.54 -7.85 -15.68
C SER A 78 5.74 -7.66 -14.75
N ASN A 79 5.62 -8.05 -13.47
CA ASN A 79 6.55 -7.69 -12.38
C ASN A 79 6.69 -6.18 -12.14
N GLU A 80 5.73 -5.35 -12.61
CA GLU A 80 5.68 -3.93 -12.24
C GLU A 80 5.51 -3.79 -10.73
N GLU A 81 6.43 -3.06 -10.08
CA GLU A 81 6.34 -2.70 -8.67
C GLU A 81 5.64 -1.35 -8.51
N ILE A 82 4.55 -1.35 -7.74
CA ILE A 82 3.76 -0.17 -7.38
C ILE A 82 3.97 0.08 -5.89
N LEU A 83 4.59 1.21 -5.52
CA LEU A 83 4.75 1.60 -4.13
C LEU A 83 3.36 1.87 -3.51
N LEU A 84 2.98 1.09 -2.51
CA LEU A 84 1.76 1.33 -1.74
C LEU A 84 2.04 2.29 -0.60
N PHE A 85 3.07 1.98 0.19
CA PHE A 85 3.40 2.72 1.40
C PHE A 85 4.89 2.63 1.70
N ASP A 86 5.45 3.72 2.21
CA ASP A 86 6.84 3.81 2.68
C ASP A 86 6.78 4.64 3.96
N GLY A 87 6.98 4.03 5.12
CA GLY A 87 6.89 4.72 6.39
C GLY A 87 7.94 5.82 6.57
N THR A 88 9.07 5.77 5.85
CA THR A 88 10.08 6.84 5.89
C THR A 88 9.63 8.11 5.15
N GLN A 89 8.65 8.01 4.26
CA GLN A 89 8.16 9.13 3.43
C GLN A 89 6.72 9.51 3.75
N HIS A 90 5.88 8.53 4.07
CA HIS A 90 4.44 8.67 4.26
C HIS A 90 4.00 8.43 5.71
N GLY A 91 4.92 7.97 6.57
CA GLY A 91 4.66 7.75 7.98
C GLY A 91 4.42 9.05 8.73
N TYR A 92 3.61 8.96 9.78
CA TYR A 92 3.35 10.08 10.67
C TYR A 92 4.29 9.99 11.88
N ASP A 93 5.17 10.98 12.01
CA ASP A 93 5.96 11.20 13.23
C ASP A 93 5.44 12.46 13.95
N PRO A 94 4.72 12.31 15.08
CA PRO A 94 4.19 13.44 15.84
C PRO A 94 5.27 14.27 16.52
N MET A 95 6.43 13.66 16.79
CA MET A 95 7.53 14.30 17.51
C MET A 95 8.53 14.96 16.55
N PHE A 96 8.48 14.64 15.25
CA PHE A 96 9.42 15.11 14.23
C PHE A 96 10.88 14.82 14.63
N CYS A 97 11.11 13.69 15.31
CA CYS A 97 12.39 13.29 15.85
C CYS A 97 13.05 12.18 15.03
N ASP A 98 12.30 11.53 14.14
CA ASP A 98 12.82 10.44 13.33
C ASP A 98 13.52 11.01 12.08
N GLU A 99 14.83 10.83 12.02
CA GLU A 99 15.64 11.09 10.83
C GLU A 99 16.21 9.77 10.32
N PHE A 100 15.97 9.48 9.03
CA PHE A 100 16.48 8.27 8.38
C PHE A 100 17.68 8.61 7.50
N THR A 101 18.73 7.81 7.62
CA THR A 101 19.88 7.91 6.72
C THR A 101 19.49 7.51 5.30
N HIS A 102 20.30 7.90 4.32
CA HIS A 102 20.08 7.50 2.93
C HIS A 102 19.99 5.97 2.78
N GLU A 103 20.86 5.24 3.48
CA GLU A 103 20.87 3.77 3.50
C GLU A 103 19.57 3.19 4.06
N GLN A 104 19.06 3.74 5.17
CA GLN A 104 17.77 3.32 5.73
C GLN A 104 16.59 3.57 4.78
N ILE A 105 16.69 4.57 3.92
CA ILE A 105 15.65 4.87 2.93
C ILE A 105 15.77 3.95 1.71
N THR A 106 16.99 3.69 1.21
CA THR A 106 17.21 3.06 -0.10
C THR A 106 17.63 1.58 -0.06
N GLU A 107 18.23 1.10 1.03
CA GLU A 107 18.85 -0.22 1.13
C GLU A 107 18.07 -1.20 2.03
N ARG A 108 16.74 -1.12 2.01
CA ARG A 108 15.86 -2.03 2.76
C ARG A 108 15.70 -3.37 2.04
N PRO A 109 16.12 -4.51 2.62
CA PRO A 109 15.92 -5.83 2.02
C PRO A 109 14.44 -6.23 2.11
N ALA A 110 13.70 -6.11 1.01
CA ALA A 110 12.28 -6.44 0.98
C ALA A 110 12.02 -7.89 0.54
N ASP A 111 11.23 -8.62 1.33
CA ASP A 111 10.79 -9.99 1.10
C ASP A 111 9.43 -10.05 0.40
N TYR A 112 9.07 -11.21 -0.17
CA TYR A 112 7.80 -11.42 -0.86
C TYR A 112 6.85 -12.33 -0.08
N PHE A 113 5.56 -12.01 -0.08
CA PHE A 113 4.51 -12.98 0.23
C PHE A 113 3.33 -12.86 -0.72
N ILE A 114 2.67 -13.99 -0.95
CA ILE A 114 1.48 -14.06 -1.80
C ILE A 114 0.27 -13.88 -0.90
N VAL A 115 -0.43 -12.76 -1.03
CA VAL A 115 -1.75 -12.60 -0.43
C VAL A 115 -2.71 -13.54 -1.17
N LYS A 116 -3.14 -14.61 -0.50
CA LYS A 116 -4.32 -15.35 -0.97
C LYS A 116 -5.50 -14.40 -0.81
N LEU A 117 -6.16 -14.03 -1.91
CA LEU A 117 -7.42 -13.30 -1.85
C LEU A 117 -8.37 -14.12 -0.97
N ALA A 118 -8.63 -13.64 0.25
CA ALA A 118 -9.79 -14.11 0.98
C ALA A 118 -11.01 -13.76 0.11
N ASN A 119 -11.95 -14.69 -0.01
CA ASN A 119 -13.22 -14.45 -0.69
C ASN A 119 -14.02 -13.43 0.13
N TYR A 120 -13.63 -12.16 0.08
CA TYR A 120 -14.45 -11.08 0.59
C TYR A 120 -15.60 -10.89 -0.39
N SER A 121 -16.73 -11.50 -0.07
CA SER A 121 -18.01 -11.08 -0.62
C SER A 121 -18.29 -9.70 -0.03
N TYR A 122 -18.12 -8.66 -0.85
CA TYR A 122 -18.68 -7.35 -0.52
C TYR A 122 -20.20 -7.56 -0.41
N LYS A 123 -20.74 -7.42 0.81
CA LYS A 123 -22.19 -7.40 1.03
C LYS A 123 -22.77 -6.11 0.47
#